data_AF-A0ABD5DV19-F1
#
_entry.id   AF-A0ABD5DV19-F1
#
_cell.length_a   1.000
_cell.length_b   1.000
_cell.length_c   1.000
_cell.angle_alpha   90.00
_cell.angle_beta   90.00
_cell.angle_gamma   90.00
#
_symmetry.space_group_name_H-M   'P 1'
#
loop_
_entity.id
_entity.type
_entity.pdbx_description
1 polymer ?
#
loop_
_entity_poly.entity_id
_entity_poly.type
_entity_poly.pdbx_seq_one_letter_code
_entity_poly.pdbx_strand_id
1 'polypeptide(L)'
;LGLVTVLWAYLRNSAFKKDGVDYHVSADLTGQANHLAATIGADIVKQKMAENNGGYKAVNFGYTDDRVYSKLTSDNPIDLVRYQLANCY
;
A
#
# COMPACT_ATOMS: atom_id res chain seq x y z
N LEU A 1 -12.36 9.80 27.48
CA LEU A 1 -11.45 8.62 27.48
C LEU A 1 -10.59 8.73 26.23
N GLY A 2 -9.28 8.54 26.30
CA GLY A 2 -8.43 8.69 25.11
C GLY A 2 -7.20 7.80 25.20
N LEU A 3 -7.22 6.68 24.48
CA LEU A 3 -6.02 5.90 24.18
C LEU A 3 -5.65 6.16 22.73
N VAL A 4 -4.37 6.43 22.49
CA VAL A 4 -3.81 6.53 21.14
C VAL A 4 -3.86 5.15 20.49
N THR A 5 -4.41 5.07 19.29
CA THR A 5 -4.50 3.86 18.49
C THR A 5 -3.40 3.84 17.45
N VAL A 6 -2.47 2.89 17.59
CA VAL A 6 -1.46 2.58 16.58
C VAL A 6 -1.91 1.37 15.79
N LEU A 7 -2.17 1.53 14.50
CA LEU A 7 -2.53 0.42 13.62
C LEU A 7 -1.36 -0.01 12.76
N TRP A 8 -1.10 -1.32 12.75
CA TRP A 8 -0.11 -1.93 11.88
C TRP A 8 -0.78 -2.47 10.61
N ALA A 9 -0.65 -1.76 9.50
CA ALA A 9 -1.42 -1.99 8.28
C ALA A 9 -0.82 -3.09 7.38
N TYR A 10 -0.53 -4.27 7.92
CA TYR A 10 0.07 -5.34 7.12
C TYR A 10 -0.90 -6.09 6.22
N LEU A 11 -0.49 -6.25 4.97
CA LEU A 11 -1.10 -7.21 4.06
C LEU A 11 -0.76 -8.63 4.47
N ARG A 12 -1.71 -9.56 4.31
CA ARG A 12 -1.49 -10.98 4.54
C ARG A 12 -2.43 -11.82 3.68
N ASN A 13 -1.96 -12.21 2.50
CA ASN A 13 -2.69 -13.10 1.60
C ASN A 13 -1.71 -13.85 0.69
N SER A 14 -1.76 -15.19 0.67
CA SER A 14 -0.89 -16.00 -0.19
C SER A 14 -1.04 -15.66 -1.68
N ALA A 15 -2.19 -15.15 -2.11
CA ALA A 15 -2.44 -14.70 -3.48
C ALA A 15 -1.60 -13.48 -3.89
N PHE A 16 -1.00 -12.75 -2.94
CA PHE A 16 -0.10 -11.63 -3.24
C PHE A 16 1.31 -12.08 -3.65
N LYS A 17 1.57 -13.39 -3.64
CA LYS A 17 2.74 -13.96 -4.30
C LYS A 17 2.33 -14.45 -5.68
N LYS A 18 2.85 -13.80 -6.72
CA LYS A 18 2.49 -14.08 -8.11
C LYS A 18 3.75 -14.18 -8.95
N ASP A 19 3.86 -15.27 -9.70
CA ASP A 19 4.95 -15.52 -10.67
C ASP A 19 6.36 -15.31 -10.09
N GLY A 20 6.56 -15.70 -8.82
CA GLY A 20 7.83 -15.59 -8.10
C GLY A 20 8.09 -14.23 -7.43
N VAL A 21 7.20 -13.25 -7.60
CA VAL A 21 7.29 -11.92 -6.98
C VAL A 21 6.34 -11.81 -5.78
N ASP A 22 6.81 -11.20 -4.69
CA ASP A 22 6.03 -10.95 -3.48
C ASP A 22 5.51 -9.50 -3.45
N TYR A 23 4.20 -9.32 -3.56
CA TYR A 23 3.53 -8.01 -3.57
C TYR A 23 2.97 -7.58 -2.20
N HIS A 24 3.30 -8.27 -1.10
CA HIS A 24 2.86 -7.84 0.25
C HIS A 24 3.40 -6.47 0.67
N VAL A 25 4.45 -5.99 0.00
CA VAL A 25 5.08 -4.68 0.20
C VAL A 25 4.98 -3.80 -1.04
N SER A 26 3.99 -4.04 -1.91
CA SER A 26 3.78 -3.21 -3.09
C SER A 26 3.15 -1.87 -2.69
N ALA A 27 3.64 -0.77 -3.28
CA ALA A 27 3.19 0.58 -2.92
C ALA A 27 1.67 0.76 -3.07
N ASP A 28 1.09 0.19 -4.12
CA ASP A 28 -0.33 0.27 -4.44
C ASP A 28 -1.22 -0.55 -3.49
N LEU A 29 -0.89 -1.83 -3.25
CA LEU A 29 -1.67 -2.67 -2.34
C LEU A 29 -1.53 -2.21 -0.88
N THR A 30 -0.31 -1.85 -0.46
CA THR A 30 -0.08 -1.34 0.90
C THR A 30 -0.68 0.04 1.10
N GLY A 31 -0.79 0.85 0.04
CA GLY A 31 -1.55 2.09 0.02
C GLY A 31 -3.02 1.86 0.40
N GLN A 32 -3.65 0.81 -0.12
CA GLN A 32 -5.02 0.46 0.29
C GLN A 32 -5.13 0.10 1.77
N ALA A 33 -4.15 -0.63 2.31
CA ALA A 33 -4.12 -0.95 3.73
C ALA A 33 -3.98 0.32 4.59
N ASN A 34 -3.19 1.29 4.13
CA ASN A 34 -3.06 2.60 4.77
C ASN A 34 -4.37 3.38 4.76
N HIS A 35 -5.06 3.43 3.61
CA HIS A 35 -6.36 4.08 3.48
C HIS A 35 -7.38 3.48 4.45
N LEU A 36 -7.45 2.15 4.54
CA LEU A 36 -8.32 1.47 5.49
C LEU A 36 -7.97 1.83 6.94
N ALA A 37 -6.68 1.83 7.30
CA ALA A 37 -6.24 2.18 8.64
C ALA A 37 -6.58 3.63 9.02
N ALA A 38 -6.41 4.57 8.10
CA ALA A 38 -6.80 5.97 8.27
C ALA A 38 -8.33 6.12 8.39
N THR A 39 -9.09 5.42 7.54
CA THR A 39 -10.56 5.48 7.52
C THR A 39 -11.19 4.98 8.82
N ILE A 40 -10.58 3.98 9.47
CA ILE A 40 -11.05 3.49 10.78
C ILE A 40 -10.51 4.30 11.97
N GLY A 41 -9.89 5.45 11.71
CA GLY A 41 -9.52 6.44 12.71
C GLY A 41 -8.27 6.09 13.52
N ALA A 42 -7.28 5.42 12.93
CA ALA A 42 -5.99 5.25 13.58
C ALA A 42 -5.33 6.62 13.82
N ASP A 43 -4.82 6.85 15.03
CA ASP A 43 -4.01 8.03 15.33
C ASP A 43 -2.63 7.93 14.67
N ILE A 44 -2.08 6.71 14.58
CA ILE A 44 -0.80 6.43 13.91
C ILE A 44 -0.95 5.19 13.04
N VAL A 45 -0.68 5.34 11.74
CA VAL A 45 -0.55 4.22 10.80
C VAL A 45 0.91 3.81 10.71
N LYS A 46 1.21 2.56 11.08
CA LYS A 46 2.53 1.94 10.92
C LYS A 46 2.49 1.02 9.70
N GLN A 47 3.38 1.25 8.75
CA GLN A 47 3.49 0.46 7.52
C GLN A 47 4.96 0.19 7.18
N LYS A 48 5.26 -0.92 6.49
CA LYS A 48 6.59 -1.20 5.93
C LYS A 48 6.85 -0.36 4.68
N MET A 49 8.10 0.02 4.49
CA MET A 49 8.58 0.64 3.25
C MET A 49 8.18 -0.21 2.04
N ALA A 50 7.65 0.44 1.02
CA ALA A 50 7.33 -0.23 -0.24
C ALA A 50 8.63 -0.60 -0.98
N GLU A 51 8.70 -1.83 -1.50
CA GLU A 51 9.87 -2.34 -2.23
C GLU A 51 9.58 -2.58 -3.72
N ASN A 52 8.31 -2.63 -4.10
CA ASN A 52 7.85 -2.79 -5.47
C ASN A 52 6.50 -2.08 -5.69
N ASN A 53 5.94 -2.24 -6.89
CA ASN A 53 4.65 -1.69 -7.26
C ASN A 53 3.93 -2.62 -8.24
N GLY A 54 2.68 -2.29 -8.61
CA GLY A 54 1.91 -3.06 -9.59
C GLY A 54 1.24 -4.28 -9.00
N GLY A 55 1.08 -4.34 -7.68
CA GLY A 55 0.40 -5.43 -7.02
C GLY A 55 -1.04 -5.56 -7.51
N TYR A 56 -1.77 -4.46 -7.71
CA TYR A 56 -3.13 -4.51 -8.26
C TYR A 56 -3.20 -5.15 -9.65
N LYS A 57 -2.24 -4.83 -10.53
CA LYS A 57 -2.14 -5.43 -11.87
C LYS A 57 -1.76 -6.91 -11.80
N ALA A 58 -0.84 -7.28 -10.92
CA ALA A 58 -0.36 -8.66 -10.77
C ALA A 58 -1.44 -9.59 -10.19
N VAL A 59 -2.18 -9.13 -9.18
CA VAL A 59 -3.22 -9.93 -8.52
C VAL A 59 -4.58 -9.85 -9.23
N ASN A 60 -4.75 -8.89 -10.15
CA ASN A 60 -5.98 -8.61 -10.88
C ASN A 60 -7.21 -8.50 -9.97
N PHE A 61 -7.06 -7.76 -8.87
CA PHE A 61 -8.10 -7.59 -7.85
C PHE A 61 -8.09 -6.16 -7.33
N GLY A 62 -9.23 -5.47 -7.36
CA GLY A 62 -9.33 -4.05 -6.98
C GLY A 62 -9.30 -3.12 -8.18
N TYR A 63 -9.30 -1.81 -7.91
CA TYR A 63 -9.30 -0.77 -8.94
C TYR A 63 -7.99 0.01 -8.90
N THR A 64 -7.39 0.20 -10.06
CA THR A 64 -6.20 1.03 -10.24
C THR A 64 -6.27 1.74 -11.59
N ASP A 65 -5.60 2.87 -11.70
CA ASP A 65 -5.53 3.67 -12.92
C ASP A 65 -4.12 3.57 -13.51
N ASP A 66 -3.98 3.49 -14.84
CA ASP A 66 -2.67 3.39 -15.49
C ASP A 66 -1.73 4.55 -15.17
N ARG A 67 -2.26 5.72 -14.79
CA ARG A 67 -1.48 6.87 -14.35
C ARG A 67 -0.71 6.61 -13.07
N VAL A 68 -1.16 5.68 -12.22
CA VAL A 68 -0.41 5.26 -11.03
C VAL A 68 1.00 4.85 -11.45
N TYR A 69 1.11 4.00 -12.46
CA TYR A 69 2.36 3.38 -12.88
C TYR A 69 3.15 4.17 -13.94
N SER A 70 2.51 5.12 -14.61
CA SER A 70 3.12 5.89 -15.72
C SER A 70 3.45 7.34 -15.39
N LYS A 71 2.81 7.94 -14.38
CA LYS A 71 2.94 9.37 -14.07
C LYS A 71 3.02 9.70 -12.59
N LEU A 72 2.26 9.01 -11.75
CA LEU A 72 2.06 9.37 -10.34
C LEU A 72 3.10 8.73 -9.41
N THR A 73 3.85 7.75 -9.91
CA THR A 73 4.96 7.11 -9.19
C THR A 73 6.10 6.78 -10.16
N SER A 74 7.24 6.40 -9.61
CA SER A 74 8.36 5.78 -10.34
C SER A 74 8.87 4.56 -9.57
N ASP A 75 9.90 3.89 -10.11
CA ASP A 75 10.61 2.81 -9.40
C ASP A 75 11.57 3.34 -8.32
N ASN A 76 11.68 4.67 -8.16
CA ASN A 76 12.45 5.24 -7.06
C ASN A 76 11.80 4.88 -5.71
N PRO A 77 12.53 4.27 -4.76
CA PRO A 77 11.95 3.84 -3.49
C PRO A 77 11.27 4.97 -2.69
N ILE A 78 11.75 6.21 -2.81
CA ILE A 78 11.13 7.37 -2.17
C ILE A 78 9.76 7.67 -2.78
N ASP A 79 9.64 7.59 -4.11
CA ASP A 79 8.37 7.86 -4.80
C ASP A 79 7.33 6.79 -4.47
N LEU A 80 7.74 5.52 -4.37
CA LEU A 80 6.88 4.42 -3.91
C LEU A 80 6.31 4.67 -2.52
N VAL A 81 7.15 5.10 -1.57
CA VAL A 81 6.72 5.45 -0.21
C VAL A 81 5.84 6.69 -0.20
N ARG A 82 6.10 7.69 -1.05
CA ARG A 82 5.24 8.88 -1.18
C ARG A 82 3.86 8.51 -1.69
N TYR A 83 3.77 7.61 -2.67
CA TYR A 83 2.49 7.08 -3.14
C TYR A 83 1.76 6.33 -2.02
N GLN A 84 2.46 5.44 -1.31
CA GLN A 84 1.92 4.70 -0.17
C GLN A 84 1.38 5.65 0.94
N LEU A 85 2.10 6.74 1.25
CA LEU A 85 1.70 7.74 2.23
C LEU A 85 0.49 8.58 1.78
N ALA A 86 0.42 8.92 0.48
CA ALA A 86 -0.68 9.70 -0.08
C ALA A 86 -2.05 9.01 0.10
N ASN A 87 -2.06 7.70 0.31
CA ASN A 87 -3.27 6.92 0.57
C ASN A 87 -3.75 6.96 2.03
N CYS A 88 -3.08 7.68 2.95
CA CYS A 88 -3.56 7.85 4.33
C CYS A 88 -4.67 8.91 4.50
N TYR A 89 -5.39 9.27 3.42
CA TYR A 89 -6.49 10.23 3.40
C TYR A 89 -7.75 9.61 2.81
#